data_AF-A0A1W1HRU7-F1
#
_entry.id   AF-A0A1W1HRU7-F1
#
_cell.length_a   1.000
_cell.length_b   1.000
_cell.length_c   1.000
_cell.angle_alpha   90.00
_cell.angle_beta   90.00
_cell.angle_gamma   90.00
#
_symmetry.space_group_name_H-M   'P 1'
#
loop_
_entity.id
_entity.type
_entity.pdbx_description
1 polymer ?
#
loop_
_entity_poly.entity_id
_entity_poly.type
_entity_poly.pdbx_seq_one_letter_code
_entity_poly.pdbx_strand_id
1 'polypeptide(L)' 'MGSDASKLLEAALKLPPEVRAAMAGSLLDSLDTTVDADAETDWEQEIARRLKELNSSHPHLVSWSDARRKILGL' A
#
# COMPACT_ATOMS: atom_id res chain seq x y z
N MET A 1 -6.75 26.57 -3.96
CA MET A 1 -6.29 25.91 -5.20
C MET A 1 -6.10 27.00 -6.25
N GLY A 2 -5.03 26.97 -7.03
CA GLY A 2 -4.85 27.93 -8.13
C GLY A 2 -5.98 27.81 -9.16
N SER A 3 -6.27 28.88 -9.90
CA SER A 3 -7.35 28.91 -10.90
C SER A 3 -7.29 27.76 -11.91
N ASP A 4 -6.10 27.26 -12.20
CA ASP A 4 -5.90 26.21 -13.19
C ASP A 4 -6.17 24.80 -12.65
N ALA A 5 -5.91 24.56 -11.36
CA ALA A 5 -6.28 23.30 -10.71
C ALA A 5 -7.80 23.10 -10.67
N SER A 6 -8.56 24.17 -10.42
CA SER A 6 -10.02 24.12 -10.46
C SER A 6 -10.56 23.81 -11.87
N LYS A 7 -10.00 24.43 -12.91
CA LYS A 7 -10.38 24.14 -14.31
C LYS A 7 -10.09 22.69 -14.72
N LEU A 8 -8.95 22.15 -14.30
CA LEU A 8 -8.59 20.75 -14.55
C LEU A 8 -9.56 19.79 -13.85
N LEU A 9 -9.92 20.08 -12.60
CA LEU A 9 -10.91 19.29 -11.87
C LEU A 9 -12.28 19.32 -12.56
N GLU A 10 -12.76 20.51 -12.96
CA GLU A 10 -14.02 20.65 -13.70
C GLU A 10 -14.02 19.87 -15.02
N ALA A 11 -12.91 19.87 -15.75
CA ALA A 11 -12.76 19.10 -16.98
C ALA A 11 -12.76 17.59 -16.69
N ALA A 12 -12.02 17.14 -15.67
CA ALA A 12 -11.96 15.74 -15.27
C ALA A 12 -13.33 15.20 -14.84
N LEU A 13 -14.12 15.99 -14.11
CA LEU A 13 -15.46 15.57 -13.66
C LEU A 13 -16.45 15.35 -14.81
N LYS A 14 -16.22 15.93 -15.99
CA LYS A 14 -17.05 15.72 -17.19
C LYS A 14 -16.71 14.42 -17.94
N LEU A 15 -15.61 13.74 -17.59
CA LEU A 15 -15.22 12.48 -18.21
C LEU A 15 -16.08 11.31 -17.72
N PRO A 16 -16.18 10.22 -18.50
CA PRO A 16 -16.81 8.98 -18.04
C PRO A 16 -16.17 8.42 -16.76
N PRO A 17 -16.93 7.72 -15.89
CA PRO A 17 -16.43 7.22 -14.61
C PRO A 17 -15.13 6.41 -14.71
N GLU A 18 -15.01 5.55 -15.70
CA GLU A 18 -13.85 4.69 -15.94
C GLU A 18 -12.59 5.50 -16.29
N VAL A 19 -12.74 6.56 -17.08
CA VAL A 19 -11.62 7.46 -17.45
C VAL A 19 -11.18 8.29 -16.25
N ARG A 20 -12.13 8.74 -15.41
CA ARG A 20 -11.80 9.42 -14.15
C ARG A 20 -11.07 8.52 -13.19
N ALA A 21 -11.48 7.26 -13.06
CA ALA A 21 -10.82 6.29 -12.22
C ALA A 21 -9.38 6.03 -12.67
N ALA A 22 -9.16 5.85 -13.98
CA ALA A 22 -7.82 5.72 -14.54
C ALA A 22 -6.94 6.96 -14.28
N MET A 23 -7.48 8.17 -14.51
CA MET A 23 -6.77 9.42 -14.25
C MET A 23 -6.42 9.59 -12.76
N ALA A 24 -7.35 9.29 -11.87
CA ALA A 24 -7.09 9.32 -10.44
C ALA A 24 -5.99 8.33 -10.04
N GLY A 25 -5.99 7.12 -10.61
CA GLY A 25 -4.92 6.14 -10.43
C GLY A 25 -3.57 6.69 -10.86
N SER A 26 -3.45 7.20 -12.08
CA SER A 26 -2.19 7.78 -12.57
C SER A 26 -1.71 8.97 -11.74
N LEU A 27 -2.62 9.80 -11.23
CA LEU A 27 -2.27 10.89 -10.32
C LEU A 27 -1.76 10.36 -8.98
N LEU A 28 -2.39 9.34 -8.41
CA LEU A 28 -1.93 8.70 -7.18
C LEU A 28 -0.55 8.06 -7.38
N ASP A 29 -0.34 7.32 -8.47
CA ASP A 29 0.95 6.72 -8.81
C ASP A 29 2.05 7.79 -8.97
N SER A 30 1.70 8.97 -9.50
CA SER A 30 2.65 10.08 -9.63
C SER A 30 3.09 10.68 -8.28
N LEU A 31 2.34 10.43 -7.20
CA LEU A 31 2.71 10.84 -5.85
C LEU A 31 3.63 9.81 -5.18
N ASP A 32 3.66 8.57 -5.67
CA ASP A 32 4.51 7.48 -5.19
C ASP A 32 5.95 7.64 -5.71
N THR A 33 6.55 8.77 -5.37
CA THR A 33 7.86 9.20 -5.87
C THR A 33 9.02 8.68 -5.05
N THR A 34 8.75 8.15 -3.85
CA THR A 34 9.77 7.68 -2.92
C THR A 34 9.67 6.18 -2.80
N VAL A 35 10.43 5.48 -3.65
CA VAL A 35 10.80 4.10 -3.37
C VAL A 35 11.87 4.14 -2.30
N ASP A 36 11.57 3.62 -1.11
CA ASP A 36 12.59 3.36 -0.12
C ASP A 36 13.53 2.29 -0.67
N ALA A 37 14.76 2.71 -1.00
CA ALA A 37 15.76 1.84 -1.62
C ALA A 37 16.18 0.69 -0.71
N ASP A 38 16.02 0.87 0.61
CA ASP A 38 16.38 -0.13 1.60
C ASP A 38 15.20 -1.07 1.89
N ALA A 39 13.99 -0.79 1.41
CA ALA A 39 12.79 -1.57 1.70
C ALA A 39 12.95 -3.07 1.39
N GLU A 40 13.53 -3.43 0.24
CA GLU A 40 13.75 -4.84 -0.12
C GLU A 40 14.73 -5.50 0.88
N THR A 41 15.82 -4.81 1.19
CA THR A 41 16.84 -5.29 2.13
C THR A 41 16.26 -5.46 3.53
N ASP A 42 15.45 -4.50 3.99
CA ASP A 42 14.78 -4.55 5.29
C ASP A 42 13.74 -5.68 5.36
N TRP A 43 13.01 -5.92 4.27
CA TRP A 43 12.10 -7.06 4.16
C TRP A 43 12.83 -8.40 4.20
N GLU A 44 13.96 -8.54 3.49
CA GLU A 44 14.81 -9.74 3.55
C GLU A 44 15.30 -10.02 4.97
N GLN A 45 15.78 -8.98 5.67
CA GLN A 45 16.22 -9.09 7.06
C GLN A 45 15.09 -9.51 7.99
N GLU A 46 13.90 -8.92 7.83
CA GLU A 46 12.72 -9.25 8.63
C GLU A 46 12.25 -10.69 8.40
N ILE A 47 12.24 -11.16 7.15
CA ILE A 47 11.91 -12.56 6.81
C ILE A 47 12.91 -13.51 7.46
N ALA A 48 14.22 -13.23 7.33
CA ALA A 48 15.26 -14.05 7.95
C ALA A 48 15.12 -14.11 9.49
N ARG A 49 14.82 -12.97 10.13
CA ARG A 49 14.56 -12.89 11.57
C ARG A 49 13.35 -13.77 11.96
N ARG A 50 12.23 -13.66 11.25
CA ARG A 50 11.02 -14.45 11.54
C ARG A 50 11.20 -15.95 11.32
N LEU A 51 11.96 -16.35 10.30
CA LEU A 51 12.31 -17.76 10.08
C LEU A 51 13.12 -18.31 11.26
N LYS A 52 14.06 -17.54 11.80
CA LYS A 52 14.82 -17.93 13.00
C LYS A 52 13.92 -18.06 14.23
N GLU A 53 12.97 -17.15 14.41
CA GLU A 53 12.00 -17.20 15.52
C GLU A 53 11.08 -18.41 15.42
N LEU A 54 10.63 -18.76 14.20
CA LEU A 54 9.85 -19.96 13.94
C LEU A 54 10.60 -21.24 14.31
N ASN A 55 11.92 -21.26 14.08
CA ASN A 55 12.79 -22.39 14.43
C ASN A 55 13.20 -22.43 15.91
N SER A 56 12.76 -21.45 16.73
CA SER A 56 13.03 -21.45 18.16
C SER A 56 12.18 -22.50 18.90
N SER A 57 12.55 -22.84 20.13
CA SER A 57 11.85 -23.87 20.91
C SER A 57 10.41 -23.49 21.27
N HIS A 58 10.07 -22.20 21.27
CA HIS A 58 8.76 -21.68 21.65
C HIS A 58 8.37 -20.48 20.78
N PRO A 59 7.98 -20.71 19.51
CA PRO A 59 7.63 -19.62 18.63
C PRO A 59 6.27 -19.01 19.06
N HIS A 60 6.21 -17.69 19.16
CA HIS A 60 4.97 -16.98 19.47
C HIS A 60 4.09 -16.86 18.21
N LEU A 61 3.31 -17.91 17.95
CA LEU A 61 2.44 -18.00 16.77
C LEU A 61 0.97 -17.84 17.14
N VAL A 62 0.21 -17.27 16.21
CA VAL A 62 -1.25 -17.21 16.27
C VAL A 62 -1.82 -18.03 15.11
N SER A 63 -3.06 -18.50 15.29
CA SER A 63 -3.76 -19.17 14.19
C SER A 63 -3.99 -18.19 13.03
N TRP A 64 -4.10 -18.72 11.80
CA TRP A 64 -4.46 -17.89 10.65
C TRP A 64 -5.82 -17.20 10.83
N SER A 65 -6.78 -17.86 11.48
CA SER A 65 -8.07 -17.25 11.82
C SER A 65 -7.94 -16.01 12.71
N ASP A 66 -7.06 -16.04 13.71
CA ASP A 66 -6.84 -14.90 14.60
C ASP A 66 -6.05 -13.78 13.91
N ALA A 67 -5.03 -14.14 13.10
CA ALA A 67 -4.27 -13.19 12.30
C ALA A 67 -5.18 -12.45 11.30
N ARG A 68 -5.98 -13.20 10.53
CA ARG A 68 -6.91 -12.65 9.55
C ARG A 68 -7.92 -11.69 10.18
N ARG A 69 -8.41 -12.01 11.38
CA ARG A 69 -9.30 -11.12 12.14
C ARG A 69 -8.66 -9.77 12.42
N LYS A 70 -7.40 -9.77 12.89
CA LYS A 70 -6.64 -8.55 13.19
C LYS A 70 -6.31 -7.73 11.94
N ILE A 71 -5.89 -8.38 10.86
CA ILE A 71 -5.51 -7.72 9.60
C ILE A 71 -6.70 -7.02 8.95
N LEU A 72 -7.85 -7.70 8.92
CA LEU A 72 -9.04 -7.22 8.23
C LEU A 72 -9.99 -6.41 9.12
N GLY A 73 -9.68 -6.28 10.41
CA GLY A 73 -10.54 -5.60 11.40
C GLY A 73 -11.91 -6.27 11.58
N LEU A 74 -11.98 -7.60 11.45
CA LEU A 74 -13.21 -8.40 11.52
C LEU A 74 -13.58 -8.84 12.95
#